data_AF-A0A7V9ULG6-F1
#
_entry.id   AF-A0A7V9ULG6-F1
#
_cell.length_a   1.000
_cell.length_b   1.000
_cell.length_c   1.000
_cell.angle_alpha   90.00
_cell.angle_beta   90.00
_cell.angle_gamma   90.00
#
_symmetry.space_group_name_H-M   'P 1'
#
loop_
_entity.id
_entity.type
_entity.pdbx_description
1 polymer ?
#
loop_
_entity_poly.entity_id
_entity_poly.type
_entity_poly.pdbx_seq_one_letter_code
_entity_poly.pdbx_strand_id
1 'polypeptide(L)'
;MAFEIIVIGASYGGLSALQIILSNLSPELCLPVVIVQHRRKDEDDGLCEYLHKRSSLPLTEPNDKEIVEPGRVYLAPRDYHLLIEESMFALSTESPVGYARPSIDVLFESAADVYHERIIGVILTGANRDGAMGLAKI
;
A
#
# COMPACT_ATOMS: atom_id res chain seq x y z
N MET A 1 18.54 14.34 1.18
CA MET A 1 17.42 13.92 0.31
C MET A 1 16.21 13.73 1.19
N ALA A 2 15.04 14.23 0.78
CA ALA A 2 13.78 14.02 1.49
C ALA A 2 13.04 12.86 0.82
N PHE A 3 12.45 11.98 1.61
CA PHE A 3 11.55 10.95 1.11
C PHE A 3 10.24 11.59 0.63
N GLU A 4 9.57 10.96 -0.33
CA GLU A 4 8.33 11.43 -0.97
C GLU A 4 7.16 10.47 -0.78
N ILE A 5 7.40 9.21 -0.42
CA ILE A 5 6.36 8.20 -0.22
C ILE A 5 6.80 7.07 0.71
N ILE A 6 5.84 6.48 1.42
CA ILE A 6 6.00 5.23 2.16
C ILE A 6 5.11 4.18 1.52
N VAL A 7 5.67 3.02 1.15
CA VAL A 7 4.90 1.85 0.68
C VAL A 7 5.02 0.71 1.68
N ILE A 8 3.89 0.08 2.01
CA ILE A 8 3.80 -0.97 3.03
C ILE A 8 3.15 -2.22 2.44
N GLY A 9 3.80 -3.37 2.62
CA GLY A 9 3.28 -4.68 2.24
C GLY A 9 3.03 -5.56 3.45
N ALA A 10 1.86 -6.20 3.53
CA ALA A 10 1.49 -7.08 4.64
C ALA A 10 0.56 -8.22 4.21
N SER A 11 0.56 -9.31 4.99
CA SER A 11 -0.31 -10.47 4.75
C SER A 11 -0.81 -11.08 6.06
N TYR A 12 -0.51 -12.35 6.36
CA TYR A 12 -0.92 -13.01 7.59
C TYR A 12 -0.36 -12.30 8.83
N GLY A 13 -1.25 -11.92 9.76
CA GLY A 13 -0.92 -11.08 10.92
C GLY A 13 -0.75 -9.59 10.59
N GLY A 14 -0.83 -9.21 9.31
CA GLY A 14 -0.63 -7.85 8.82
C GLY A 14 -1.61 -6.86 9.42
N LEU A 15 -2.86 -7.27 9.62
CA LEU A 15 -3.90 -6.40 10.20
C LEU A 15 -3.52 -5.88 11.60
N SER A 16 -2.94 -6.72 12.45
CA SER A 16 -2.50 -6.28 13.79
C SER A 16 -1.29 -5.35 13.71
N ALA A 17 -0.34 -5.63 12.81
CA ALA A 17 0.84 -4.79 12.59
C ALA A 17 0.44 -3.41 12.02
N LEU A 18 -0.45 -3.37 11.04
CA LEU A 18 -0.98 -2.15 10.46
C LEU A 18 -1.70 -1.29 11.49
N GLN A 19 -2.48 -1.88 12.40
CA GLN A 19 -3.14 -1.11 13.47
C GLN A 19 -2.14 -0.39 14.38
N ILE A 20 -1.05 -1.06 14.74
CA ILE A 20 0.00 -0.44 15.56
C ILE A 20 0.63 0.72 14.80
N ILE A 21 0.97 0.55 13.52
CA ILE A 21 1.58 1.61 12.72
C ILE A 21 0.62 2.78 12.54
N LEU A 22 -0.59 2.52 12.04
CA LEU A 22 -1.58 3.54 11.69
C LEU A 22 -2.02 4.39 12.90
N SER A 23 -2.13 3.78 14.07
CA SER A 23 -2.48 4.51 15.31
C SER A 23 -1.34 5.36 15.87
N ASN A 24 -0.10 5.12 15.43
CA ASN A 24 1.09 5.84 15.89
C ASN A 24 1.69 6.74 14.80
N LEU A 25 1.06 6.83 13.62
CA LEU A 25 1.45 7.82 12.62
C LEU A 25 1.21 9.24 13.18
N SER A 26 2.19 10.12 12.97
CA SER A 26 2.01 11.54 13.27
C SER A 26 0.88 12.11 12.42
N PRO A 27 -0.08 12.84 13.01
CA PRO A 27 -1.06 13.62 12.25
C PRO A 27 -0.42 14.68 11.33
N GLU A 28 0.84 15.05 11.59
CA GLU A 28 1.62 16.02 10.81
C GLU A 28 2.50 15.35 9.74
N LEU A 29 2.35 14.03 9.51
CA LEU A 29 3.13 13.32 8.49
C LEU A 29 2.77 13.84 7.08
N CYS A 30 3.66 14.63 6.48
CA CYS A 30 3.50 15.16 5.13
C CYS A 30 3.91 14.18 4.01
N LEU A 31 3.76 12.87 4.22
CA LEU A 31 4.03 11.84 3.22
C LEU A 31 2.77 11.01 2.95
N PRO A 32 2.52 10.60 1.69
CA PRO A 32 1.55 9.55 1.40
C PRO A 32 2.05 8.21 1.93
N VAL A 33 1.13 7.42 2.48
CA VAL A 33 1.37 6.03 2.89
C VAL A 33 0.49 5.12 2.05
N VAL A 34 1.08 4.21 1.27
CA VAL A 34 0.33 3.32 0.38
C VAL A 34 0.52 1.87 0.82
N ILE A 35 -0.57 1.16 1.02
CA ILE A 35 -0.60 -0.13 1.71
C ILE A 35 -1.20 -1.19 0.79
N VAL A 36 -0.46 -2.28 0.59
CA VAL A 36 -1.01 -3.56 0.13
C VAL A 36 -1.14 -4.48 1.34
N GLN A 37 -2.39 -4.85 1.66
CA GLN A 37 -2.70 -5.95 2.55
C GLN A 37 -3.30 -7.07 1.70
N HIS A 38 -2.67 -8.25 1.68
CA HIS A 38 -3.27 -9.41 1.03
C HIS A 38 -4.65 -9.68 1.63
N ARG A 39 -5.64 -9.75 0.75
CA ARG A 39 -7.06 -9.99 1.04
C ARG A 39 -7.68 -10.76 -0.11
N ARG A 40 -8.65 -11.62 0.18
CA ARG A 40 -9.34 -12.37 -0.87
C ARG A 40 -10.32 -11.47 -1.63
N LYS A 41 -10.60 -11.83 -2.88
CA LYS A 41 -11.59 -11.14 -3.72
C LYS A 41 -13.00 -11.13 -3.10
N ASP A 42 -13.35 -12.21 -2.40
CA ASP A 42 -14.67 -12.42 -1.78
C ASP A 42 -14.78 -11.85 -0.35
N GLU A 43 -13.73 -11.21 0.17
CA GLU A 43 -13.79 -10.53 1.47
C GLU A 43 -14.61 -9.25 1.41
N ASP A 44 -15.25 -8.91 2.53
CA ASP A 44 -16.08 -7.73 2.69
C ASP A 44 -15.29 -6.41 2.50
N ASP A 45 -15.97 -5.37 2.03
CA ASP A 45 -15.40 -4.03 1.80
C ASP A 45 -15.05 -3.29 3.11
N GLY A 46 -15.43 -3.86 4.26
CA GLY A 46 -15.25 -3.25 5.59
C GLY A 46 -13.79 -3.09 6.06
N LEU A 47 -12.79 -3.65 5.37
CA LEU A 47 -11.39 -3.56 5.80
C LEU A 47 -10.86 -2.11 5.82
N CYS A 48 -11.16 -1.33 4.79
CA CYS A 48 -10.75 0.07 4.72
C CYS A 48 -11.35 0.87 5.88
N GLU A 49 -12.66 0.73 6.11
CA GLU A 49 -13.34 1.40 7.21
C GLU A 49 -12.80 0.95 8.58
N TYR A 50 -12.52 -0.34 8.73
CA TYR A 50 -11.94 -0.90 9.95
C TYR A 50 -10.57 -0.28 10.28
N LEU A 51 -9.69 -0.15 9.29
CA LEU A 51 -8.38 0.47 9.45
C LEU A 51 -8.48 1.99 9.64
N HIS A 52 -9.38 2.64 8.91
CA HIS A 52 -9.62 4.08 9.00
C HIS A 52 -9.96 4.50 10.44
N LYS A 53 -10.84 3.76 11.13
CA LYS A 53 -11.21 4.01 12.54
C LYS A 53 -10.03 3.95 13.53
N ARG A 54 -8.87 3.46 13.10
CA ARG A 54 -7.66 3.27 13.92
C ARG A 54 -6.46 4.07 13.40
N SER A 55 -6.65 4.85 12.33
CA SER A 55 -5.60 5.65 11.72
C SER A 55 -5.65 7.08 12.24
N SER A 56 -4.48 7.67 12.51
CA SER A 56 -4.35 9.11 12.81
C SER A 56 -4.53 10.00 11.56
N LEU A 57 -4.44 9.40 10.37
CA LEU A 57 -4.56 10.08 9.07
C LEU A 57 -5.78 9.56 8.30
N PRO A 58 -6.36 10.36 7.39
CA PRO A 58 -7.40 9.90 6.46
C PRO A 58 -6.93 8.65 5.71
N LEU A 59 -7.76 7.62 5.69
CA LEU A 59 -7.46 6.34 5.05
C LEU A 59 -8.59 5.99 4.09
N THR A 60 -8.26 5.86 2.82
CA THR A 60 -9.21 5.56 1.75
C THR A 60 -8.69 4.49 0.81
N GLU A 61 -9.58 3.84 0.06
CA GLU A 61 -9.18 3.10 -1.14
C GLU A 61 -9.11 4.10 -2.30
N PRO A 62 -8.01 4.16 -3.07
CA PRO A 62 -7.87 5.11 -4.16
C PRO A 62 -8.72 4.70 -5.37
N ASN A 63 -9.16 5.70 -6.13
CA ASN A 63 -9.73 5.50 -7.45
C ASN A 63 -8.63 5.44 -8.52
N ASP A 64 -8.96 4.87 -9.68
CA ASP A 64 -8.07 4.93 -10.83
C ASP A 64 -7.80 6.39 -11.24
N LYS A 65 -6.53 6.71 -11.50
CA LYS A 65 -6.01 8.04 -11.83
C LYS A 65 -6.21 9.10 -10.75
N GLU A 66 -6.48 8.69 -9.51
CA GLU A 66 -6.44 9.58 -8.36
C GLU A 66 -4.98 10.00 -8.05
N ILE A 67 -4.77 11.28 -7.75
CA ILE A 67 -3.44 11.80 -7.38
C ILE A 67 -3.05 11.24 -6.00
N VAL A 68 -1.79 10.82 -5.84
CA VAL A 68 -1.30 10.42 -4.52
C VAL A 68 -0.90 11.67 -3.72
N GLU A 69 -1.69 11.99 -2.70
CA GLU A 69 -1.55 13.22 -1.91
C GLU A 69 -0.85 12.96 -0.56
N PRO A 70 -0.01 13.89 -0.08
CA PRO A 70 0.63 13.80 1.23
C PRO A 70 -0.40 13.90 2.38
N GLY A 71 -0.06 13.33 3.54
CA GLY A 71 -0.94 13.37 4.72
C GLY A 71 -2.13 12.40 4.64
N ARG A 72 -2.04 11.41 3.74
CA ARG A 72 -3.09 10.41 3.53
C ARG A 72 -2.53 9.00 3.52
N VAL A 73 -3.39 8.06 3.87
CA VAL A 73 -3.15 6.63 3.79
C VAL A 73 -4.04 6.04 2.72
N TYR A 74 -3.48 5.20 1.87
CA TYR A 74 -4.19 4.53 0.79
C TYR A 74 -4.11 3.02 0.96
N LEU A 75 -5.25 2.34 0.93
CA LEU A 75 -5.32 0.88 0.94
C LEU A 75 -5.62 0.38 -0.47
N ALA A 76 -4.75 -0.47 -1.02
CA ALA A 76 -4.94 -1.08 -2.32
C ALA A 76 -6.30 -1.79 -2.42
N PRO A 77 -7.19 -1.44 -3.38
CA PRO A 77 -8.52 -2.01 -3.53
C PRO A 77 -8.49 -3.55 -3.67
N ARG A 78 -9.52 -4.25 -3.20
CA ARG A 78 -9.60 -5.71 -3.36
C ARG A 78 -9.73 -6.05 -4.83
N ASP A 79 -9.13 -7.15 -5.26
CA ASP A 79 -9.23 -7.64 -6.64
C ASP A 79 -8.64 -6.71 -7.73
N TYR A 80 -7.86 -5.71 -7.33
CA TYR A 80 -7.04 -4.89 -8.23
C TYR A 80 -5.58 -4.93 -7.80
N HIS A 81 -4.67 -4.89 -8.77
CA HIS A 81 -3.32 -4.41 -8.50
C HIS A 81 -3.37 -2.90 -8.37
N LEU A 82 -2.73 -2.36 -7.34
CA LEU A 82 -2.51 -0.93 -7.18
C LEU A 82 -1.10 -0.60 -7.64
N LEU A 83 -0.99 0.28 -8.63
CA LEU A 83 0.26 0.79 -9.17
C LEU A 83 0.35 2.30 -8.96
N ILE A 84 1.55 2.85 -9.11
CA ILE A 84 1.77 4.29 -9.20
C ILE A 84 2.40 4.64 -10.55
N GLU A 85 1.80 5.58 -11.27
CA GLU A 85 2.25 6.10 -12.56
C GLU A 85 2.22 7.63 -12.49
N GLU A 86 3.35 8.31 -12.73
CA GLU A 86 3.41 9.78 -12.77
C GLU A 86 2.80 10.48 -11.52
N SER A 87 2.96 9.89 -10.33
CA SER A 87 2.33 10.36 -9.06
C SER A 87 0.79 10.26 -9.01
N MET A 88 0.19 9.39 -9.82
CA MET A 88 -1.21 8.98 -9.75
C MET A 88 -1.32 7.48 -9.54
N PHE A 89 -2.45 7.03 -8.97
CA PHE A 89 -2.75 5.62 -8.89
C PHE A 89 -3.21 5.07 -10.24
N ALA A 90 -2.82 3.83 -10.54
CA ALA A 90 -3.38 3.04 -11.63
C ALA A 90 -3.90 1.71 -11.07
N LEU A 91 -5.14 1.35 -11.44
CA LEU A 91 -5.76 0.11 -11.03
C LEU A 91 -5.76 -0.90 -12.17
N SER A 92 -5.11 -2.05 -11.95
CA SER A 92 -5.02 -3.12 -12.95
C SER A 92 -5.80 -4.37 -12.53
N THR A 93 -6.50 -4.96 -13.51
CA THR A 93 -7.18 -6.27 -13.37
C THR A 93 -6.40 -7.39 -14.06
N GLU A 94 -5.11 -7.19 -14.29
CA GLU A 94 -4.22 -8.24 -14.79
C GLU A 94 -4.12 -9.42 -13.82
N SER A 95 -3.57 -10.53 -14.32
CA SER A 95 -3.52 -11.79 -13.59
C SER A 95 -2.74 -11.63 -12.28
N PRO A 96 -3.15 -12.35 -11.20
CA PRO A 96 -2.44 -12.30 -9.92
C PRO A 96 -0.94 -12.59 -10.06
N VAL A 97 -0.13 -11.77 -9.39
CA VAL A 97 1.33 -11.96 -9.28
C VAL A 97 1.61 -12.70 -7.98
N GLY A 98 2.37 -13.79 -8.03
CA GLY A 98 2.64 -14.59 -6.82
C GLY A 98 1.38 -15.14 -6.13
N TYR A 99 0.31 -15.38 -6.91
CA TYR A 99 -1.04 -15.77 -6.45
C TYR A 99 -1.82 -14.69 -5.68
N ALA A 100 -1.36 -13.44 -5.69
CA ALA A 100 -1.98 -12.32 -5.00
C ALA A 100 -2.47 -11.23 -5.96
N ARG A 101 -3.65 -10.68 -5.66
CA ARG A 101 -4.19 -9.44 -6.23
C ARG A 101 -5.05 -8.73 -5.18
N PRO A 102 -4.58 -7.65 -4.55
CA PRO A 102 -3.33 -6.90 -4.86
C PRO A 102 -2.04 -7.67 -4.52
N SER A 103 -0.98 -7.42 -5.28
CA SER A 103 0.38 -7.91 -5.02
C SER A 103 1.25 -6.77 -4.49
N ILE A 104 2.13 -7.09 -3.53
CA ILE A 104 3.05 -6.13 -2.91
C ILE A 104 4.18 -5.76 -3.87
N ASP A 105 4.75 -6.74 -4.58
CA ASP A 105 5.79 -6.53 -5.59
C ASP A 105 5.31 -5.52 -6.63
N VAL A 106 4.07 -5.64 -7.12
CA VAL A 106 3.51 -4.73 -8.13
C VAL A 106 3.44 -3.27 -7.63
N LEU A 107 3.01 -3.04 -6.39
CA LEU A 107 3.03 -1.69 -5.81
C LEU A 107 4.47 -1.18 -5.67
N PHE A 108 5.36 -2.01 -5.14
CA PHE A 108 6.72 -1.60 -4.78
C PHE A 108 7.56 -1.30 -6.02
N GLU A 109 7.46 -2.13 -7.06
CA GLU A 109 8.16 -1.93 -8.33
C GLU A 109 7.70 -0.65 -9.02
N SER A 110 6.39 -0.44 -9.16
CA SER A 110 5.87 0.78 -9.80
C SER A 110 6.19 2.06 -8.99
N ALA A 111 6.16 1.99 -7.66
CA ALA A 111 6.56 3.11 -6.82
C ALA A 111 8.07 3.40 -6.92
N ALA A 112 8.93 2.37 -7.02
CA ALA A 112 10.36 2.55 -7.21
C ALA A 112 10.68 3.18 -8.59
N ASP A 113 9.93 2.81 -9.63
CA ASP A 113 10.08 3.40 -10.97
C ASP A 113 9.75 4.90 -10.99
N VAL A 114 8.80 5.35 -10.15
CA VAL A 114 8.39 6.77 -10.07
C VAL A 114 9.25 7.59 -9.11
N TYR A 115 9.51 7.08 -7.91
CA TYR A 115 10.13 7.85 -6.82
C TYR A 115 11.63 7.60 -6.66
N HIS A 116 12.19 6.59 -7.31
CA HIS A 116 13.61 6.23 -7.23
C HIS A 116 14.09 6.15 -5.77
N GLU A 117 15.20 6.78 -5.41
CA GLU A 117 15.75 6.78 -4.05
C GLU A 117 14.92 7.55 -3.00
N ARG A 118 13.77 8.13 -3.36
CA ARG A 118 12.92 8.95 -2.48
C ARG A 118 11.76 8.15 -1.87
N ILE A 119 11.86 6.82 -1.85
CA ILE A 119 10.84 5.91 -1.30
C ILE A 119 11.31 5.21 -0.03
N ILE A 120 10.36 4.96 0.89
CA ILE A 120 10.54 4.09 2.04
C ILE A 120 9.70 2.83 1.82
N GLY A 121 10.34 1.67 1.66
CA GLY A 121 9.67 0.37 1.57
C GLY A 121 9.61 -0.33 2.93
N VAL A 122 8.42 -0.82 3.30
CA VAL A 122 8.21 -1.56 4.56
C VAL A 122 7.51 -2.89 4.28
N ILE A 123 8.18 -4.00 4.56
CA ILE A 123 7.56 -5.34 4.54
C ILE A 123 7.24 -5.76 5.98
N LEU A 124 5.99 -6.11 6.20
CA LEU A 124 5.48 -6.62 7.47
C LEU A 124 5.29 -8.14 7.42
N THR A 125 4.77 -8.69 8.51
CA THR A 125 4.46 -10.12 8.65
C THR A 125 3.62 -10.67 7.48
N GLY A 126 3.99 -11.87 7.04
CA GLY A 126 3.36 -12.58 5.94
C GLY A 126 3.86 -14.02 5.83
N ALA A 127 3.27 -14.78 4.91
CA ALA A 127 3.53 -16.21 4.74
C ALA A 127 4.14 -16.58 3.36
N ASN A 128 4.35 -15.60 2.48
CA ASN A 128 4.89 -15.83 1.14
C ASN A 128 6.07 -14.88 0.84
N ARG A 129 6.50 -14.85 -0.42
CA ARG A 129 7.64 -14.06 -0.90
C ARG A 129 7.26 -12.75 -1.60
N ASP A 130 5.97 -12.44 -1.68
CA ASP A 130 5.50 -11.23 -2.35
C ASP A 130 6.00 -9.99 -1.60
N GLY A 131 6.52 -9.03 -2.34
CA GLY A 131 7.18 -7.83 -1.86
C GLY A 131 8.70 -7.94 -1.76
N ALA A 132 9.29 -9.13 -1.86
CA ALA A 132 10.74 -9.30 -1.81
C ALA A 132 11.44 -8.76 -3.06
N MET A 133 10.84 -8.96 -4.24
CA MET A 133 11.42 -8.48 -5.51
C MET A 133 11.26 -6.98 -5.65
N GLY A 134 10.08 -6.45 -5.31
CA GLY A 134 9.79 -5.03 -5.32
C GLY A 134 10.59 -4.27 -4.26
N LEU A 135 10.79 -4.84 -3.05
CA LEU A 135 11.64 -4.20 -2.05
C LEU A 135 13.10 -4.14 -2.49
N ALA A 136 13.59 -5.10 -3.29
CA ALA A 136 14.94 -5.05 -3.84
C ALA A 136 15.13 -3.97 -4.94
N LYS A 137 14.05 -3.32 -5.39
CA LYS A 137 14.05 -2.20 -6.33
C LYS A 137 14.03 -0.82 -5.65
N ILE A 138 13.73 -0.79 -4.36
CA ILE A 138 13.70 0.40 -3.49
C ILE A 138 15.08 0.63 -2.89
#